data_AF-G9KAJ9-F1
#
_entry.id   AF-G9KAJ9-F1
#
_cell.length_a   1.000
_cell.length_b   1.000
_cell.length_c   1.000
_cell.angle_alpha   90.00
_cell.angle_beta   90.00
_cell.angle_gamma   90.00
#
_symmetry.space_group_name_H-M   'P 1'
#
loop_
_entity.id
_entity.type
_entity.pdbx_description
1 polymer ?
#
loop_
_entity_poly.entity_id
_entity_poly.type
_entity_poly.pdbx_seq_one_letter_code
_entity_poly.pdbx_strand_id
1 'polypeptide(L)'
;PWRAKNPYEEADHNSLAEIRTDFNILYSMMKKHEEFRWMRLRIRRMADAWIQAIKSLAEKQNLEKRKRKKVLVHLGLLTKESGFKIAETAFSGGPLGELVQWSDLITSLYLLGHDIRISASLAELKEIMKKVVGNRSGCPTVGDRIVELIYIDIVGLAQFKKTLGPSWVHYQCMLRVLDSFGTEPEFNHANYAQSKGHKTPWGKWNLNPQQFYTMFPHTPDNSFLGFVVEQHLNSSDIHHINEIKRQNQSLVYGKVDSFWKNKKIYLDIIHTYMEVHATVYGSSTKNIPSYVKNHGILSGRDLQFLLRETKLFVGLGFPYEGPAPLEAIANGCAFLNPKFSPPKSSKNTDFFIGKPTLRELTSQHPYAEVF
;
A
#
# COMPACT_ATOMS: atom_id res chain seq x y z
N PRO A 1 6.71 -25.04 -36.87
CA PRO A 1 6.92 -23.59 -36.60
C PRO A 1 6.96 -22.77 -37.91
N TRP A 2 6.10 -21.75 -38.02
CA TRP A 2 5.93 -20.94 -39.25
C TRP A 2 7.14 -20.07 -39.62
N ARG A 3 8.02 -19.76 -38.66
CA ARG A 3 9.26 -18.99 -38.85
C ARG A 3 10.38 -19.62 -38.00
N ALA A 4 11.61 -19.61 -38.52
CA ALA A 4 12.79 -19.90 -37.71
C ALA A 4 13.09 -18.72 -36.77
N LYS A 5 13.57 -19.01 -35.56
CA LYS A 5 14.00 -17.98 -34.60
C LYS A 5 15.35 -17.44 -35.07
N ASN A 6 15.44 -16.15 -35.38
CA ASN A 6 16.72 -15.52 -35.68
C ASN A 6 17.54 -15.39 -34.38
N PRO A 7 18.70 -16.06 -34.24
CA PRO A 7 19.51 -15.96 -33.04
C PRO A 7 20.20 -14.59 -32.89
N TYR A 8 20.21 -13.76 -33.94
CA TYR A 8 20.83 -12.43 -34.00
C TYR A 8 19.80 -11.29 -34.05
N GLU A 9 18.52 -11.55 -33.76
CA GLU A 9 17.53 -10.48 -33.61
C GLU A 9 17.81 -9.74 -32.30
N GLU A 10 18.70 -8.74 -32.36
CA GLU A 10 18.99 -7.85 -31.25
C GLU A 10 17.76 -6.99 -30.97
N ALA A 11 17.27 -7.04 -29.73
CA ALA A 11 16.27 -6.09 -29.28
C ALA A 11 16.89 -4.69 -29.34
N ASP A 12 16.17 -3.71 -29.90
CA ASP A 12 16.58 -2.31 -29.89
C ASP A 12 17.07 -1.94 -28.48
N HIS A 13 18.36 -1.66 -28.34
CA HIS A 13 19.01 -1.41 -27.05
C HIS A 13 18.29 -0.29 -26.28
N ASN A 14 17.72 0.69 -27.00
CA ASN A 14 16.97 1.79 -26.40
C ASN A 14 15.62 1.38 -25.80
N SER A 15 15.14 0.17 -26.07
CA SER A 15 13.87 -0.38 -25.57
C SER A 15 14.00 -1.23 -24.31
N LEU A 16 15.24 -1.48 -23.85
CA LEU A 16 15.51 -2.30 -22.67
C LEU A 16 15.43 -1.50 -21.37
N ALA A 17 15.06 -2.18 -20.29
CA ALA A 17 14.94 -1.63 -18.96
C ALA A 17 16.24 -1.82 -18.18
N GLU A 18 16.93 -0.73 -17.89
CA GLU A 18 18.13 -0.72 -17.06
C GLU A 18 17.77 -0.37 -15.61
N ILE A 19 18.37 -1.08 -14.65
CA ILE A 19 18.13 -0.79 -13.24
C ILE A 19 18.60 0.63 -12.89
N ARG A 20 17.89 1.31 -12.00
CA ARG A 20 18.28 2.64 -11.50
C ARG A 20 18.84 2.51 -10.09
N THR A 21 19.92 3.24 -9.82
CA THR A 21 20.57 3.29 -8.49
C THR A 21 20.71 4.72 -7.97
N ASP A 22 20.01 5.67 -8.57
CA ASP A 22 19.94 7.07 -8.16
C ASP A 22 18.47 7.52 -8.14
N PHE A 23 18.07 8.34 -7.16
CA PHE A 23 16.69 8.76 -6.97
C PHE A 23 16.38 10.19 -7.44
N ASN A 24 17.34 10.94 -8.01
CA ASN A 24 17.12 12.35 -8.33
C ASN A 24 15.96 12.55 -9.32
N ILE A 25 15.86 11.68 -10.34
CA ILE A 25 14.76 11.72 -11.31
C ILE A 25 13.44 11.42 -10.60
N LEU A 26 13.36 10.41 -9.75
CA LEU A 26 12.15 10.09 -8.99
C LEU A 26 11.71 11.25 -8.09
N TYR A 27 12.64 11.84 -7.36
CA TYR A 27 12.34 13.00 -6.51
C TYR A 27 11.86 14.20 -7.33
N SER A 28 12.41 14.43 -8.52
CA SER A 28 11.95 15.50 -9.40
C SER A 28 10.51 15.28 -9.90
N MET A 29 10.14 14.03 -10.23
CA MET A 29 8.78 13.69 -10.63
C MET A 29 7.79 13.90 -9.49
N MET A 30 8.13 13.45 -8.28
CA MET A 30 7.26 13.54 -7.11
C MET A 30 7.21 14.94 -6.47
N LYS A 31 8.18 15.82 -6.76
CA LYS A 31 8.17 17.22 -6.28
C LYS A 31 7.06 18.07 -6.92
N LYS A 32 6.46 17.61 -8.03
CA LYS A 32 5.40 18.34 -8.74
C LYS A 32 4.08 18.46 -7.97
N HIS A 33 3.86 17.56 -7.01
CA HIS A 33 2.64 17.49 -6.20
C HIS A 33 3.02 17.50 -4.72
N GLU A 34 2.40 18.39 -3.95
CA GLU A 34 2.63 18.48 -2.50
C GLU A 34 2.11 17.23 -1.77
N GLU A 35 1.09 16.59 -2.33
CA GLU A 35 0.46 15.36 -1.87
C GLU A 35 1.47 14.20 -1.76
N PHE A 36 2.55 14.22 -2.55
CA PHE A 36 3.61 13.22 -2.50
C PHE A 36 4.69 13.50 -1.44
N ARG A 37 4.62 14.61 -0.69
CA ARG A 37 5.64 14.97 0.30
C ARG A 37 5.89 13.85 1.31
N TRP A 38 4.84 13.21 1.82
CA TRP A 38 4.95 12.12 2.78
C TRP A 38 5.70 10.91 2.18
N MET A 39 5.31 10.49 0.98
CA MET A 39 5.95 9.38 0.27
C MET A 39 7.42 9.69 -0.05
N ARG A 40 7.74 10.92 -0.50
CA ARG A 40 9.12 11.35 -0.74
C ARG A 40 10.00 11.24 0.51
N LEU A 41 9.47 11.63 1.68
CA LEU A 41 10.21 11.50 2.94
C LEU A 41 10.46 10.04 3.31
N ARG A 42 9.49 9.16 3.07
CA ARG A 42 9.65 7.70 3.25
C ARG A 42 10.73 7.13 2.32
N ILE A 43 10.63 7.39 1.02
CA ILE A 43 11.60 6.92 0.02
C ILE A 43 13.01 7.39 0.39
N ARG A 44 13.15 8.65 0.81
CA ARG A 44 14.45 9.20 1.23
C ARG A 44 15.04 8.48 2.43
N ARG A 45 14.24 8.08 3.42
CA ARG A 45 14.71 7.31 4.58
C ARG A 45 15.15 5.89 4.20
N MET A 46 14.51 5.30 3.19
CA MET A 46 14.75 3.92 2.75
C MET A 46 15.68 3.80 1.53
N ALA A 47 16.23 4.91 1.03
CA ALA A 47 16.92 4.97 -0.26
C ALA A 47 18.10 3.99 -0.35
N ASP A 48 18.93 3.93 0.68
CA ASP A 48 20.11 3.05 0.69
C ASP A 48 19.71 1.58 0.68
N ALA A 49 18.71 1.20 1.49
CA ALA A 49 18.17 -0.15 1.51
C ALA A 49 17.58 -0.56 0.15
N TRP A 50 16.86 0.36 -0.50
CA TRP A 50 16.34 0.14 -1.85
C TRP A 50 17.43 -0.05 -2.91
N ILE A 51 18.49 0.78 -2.88
CA ILE A 51 19.62 0.67 -3.80
C ILE A 51 20.38 -0.64 -3.57
N GLN A 52 20.61 -1.02 -2.31
CA GLN A 52 21.24 -2.28 -1.97
C GLN A 52 20.40 -3.48 -2.45
N ALA A 53 19.08 -3.41 -2.27
CA ALA A 53 18.16 -4.47 -2.68
C ALA A 53 18.15 -4.69 -4.20
N ILE A 54 18.05 -3.62 -5.01
CA ILE A 54 18.04 -3.78 -6.48
C ILE A 54 19.38 -4.31 -7.01
N LYS A 55 20.51 -3.89 -6.42
CA LYS A 55 21.83 -4.42 -6.77
C LYS A 55 21.93 -5.90 -6.44
N SER A 56 21.57 -6.28 -5.21
CA SER A 56 21.59 -7.69 -4.79
C SER A 56 20.64 -8.56 -5.63
N LEU A 57 19.48 -8.03 -6.03
CA LEU A 57 18.56 -8.74 -6.91
C LEU A 57 19.17 -8.95 -8.31
N ALA A 58 19.83 -7.95 -8.87
CA ALA A 58 20.50 -8.06 -10.17
C ALA A 58 21.68 -9.04 -10.16
N GLU A 59 22.36 -9.19 -9.03
CA GLU A 59 23.40 -10.22 -8.84
C GLU A 59 22.81 -11.64 -8.76
N LYS A 60 21.65 -11.78 -8.12
CA LYS A 60 21.02 -13.10 -7.86
C LYS A 60 20.11 -13.58 -8.98
N GLN A 61 19.53 -12.67 -9.76
CA GLN A 61 18.59 -12.99 -10.83
C GLN A 61 18.93 -12.22 -12.10
N ASN A 62 18.73 -12.87 -13.24
CA ASN A 62 18.97 -12.23 -14.53
C ASN A 62 17.90 -11.17 -14.80
N LEU A 63 18.28 -9.90 -14.61
CA LEU A 63 17.45 -8.74 -14.93
C LEU A 63 17.78 -8.13 -16.31
N GLU A 64 18.59 -8.80 -17.13
CA GLU A 64 18.91 -8.36 -18.49
C GLU A 64 17.75 -8.60 -19.46
N LYS A 65 17.76 -7.89 -20.60
CA LYS A 65 16.82 -8.07 -21.73
C LYS A 65 15.34 -7.88 -21.38
N ARG A 66 15.01 -7.29 -20.23
CA ARG A 66 13.64 -6.85 -19.89
C ARG A 66 13.28 -5.65 -20.75
N LYS A 67 12.06 -5.63 -21.30
CA LYS A 67 11.55 -4.46 -22.03
C LYS A 67 11.14 -3.34 -21.09
N ARG A 68 11.58 -2.12 -21.37
CA ARG A 68 11.17 -0.91 -20.64
C ARG A 68 9.73 -0.56 -20.98
N LYS A 69 8.84 -0.73 -20.00
CA LYS A 69 7.42 -0.42 -20.15
C LYS A 69 7.12 1.04 -19.88
N LYS A 70 6.17 1.60 -20.63
CA LYS A 70 5.48 2.85 -20.30
C LYS A 70 4.35 2.55 -19.32
N VAL A 71 4.51 2.98 -18.08
CA VAL A 71 3.64 2.64 -16.95
C VAL A 71 2.90 3.88 -16.46
N LEU A 72 1.57 3.83 -16.48
CA LEU A 72 0.73 4.82 -15.80
C LEU A 72 0.55 4.41 -14.34
N VAL A 73 0.77 5.34 -13.43
CA VAL A 73 0.48 5.20 -12.01
C VAL A 73 -0.51 6.31 -11.64
N HIS A 74 -1.78 5.97 -11.46
CA HIS A 74 -2.83 6.94 -11.16
C HIS A 74 -3.35 6.74 -9.74
N LEU A 75 -3.09 7.72 -8.87
CA LEU A 75 -3.45 7.69 -7.46
C LEU A 75 -4.79 8.40 -7.26
N GLY A 76 -5.87 7.66 -7.49
CA GLY A 76 -7.25 8.14 -7.32
C GLY A 76 -7.52 8.68 -5.92
N LEU A 77 -6.91 8.07 -4.89
CA LEU A 77 -7.02 8.50 -3.49
C LEU A 77 -6.44 9.91 -3.19
N LEU A 78 -5.58 10.43 -4.07
CA LEU A 78 -4.94 11.74 -3.91
C LEU A 78 -5.61 12.83 -4.76
N THR A 79 -6.55 12.48 -5.63
CA THR A 79 -7.21 13.48 -6.46
C THR A 79 -8.14 14.35 -5.63
N LYS A 80 -8.27 15.63 -6.00
CA LYS A 80 -9.21 16.56 -5.34
C LYS A 80 -10.65 16.06 -5.45
N GLU A 81 -10.98 15.45 -6.58
CA GLU A 81 -12.31 14.90 -6.89
C GLU A 81 -12.69 13.69 -6.03
N SER A 82 -11.70 12.99 -5.44
CA SER A 82 -11.98 11.91 -4.48
C SER A 82 -12.55 12.42 -3.15
N GLY A 83 -12.21 13.64 -2.75
CA GLY A 83 -12.61 14.23 -1.47
C GLY A 83 -12.01 13.54 -0.23
N PHE A 84 -11.08 12.59 -0.38
CA PHE A 84 -10.55 11.81 0.74
C PHE A 84 -9.58 12.56 1.66
N LYS A 85 -8.94 13.64 1.18
CA LYS A 85 -8.04 14.49 1.98
C LYS A 85 -6.93 13.71 2.71
N ILE A 86 -6.48 12.59 2.12
CA ILE A 86 -5.44 11.73 2.72
C ILE A 86 -4.11 12.49 2.80
N ALA A 87 -3.77 13.26 1.78
CA ALA A 87 -2.57 14.12 1.79
C ALA A 87 -2.59 15.15 2.93
N GLU A 88 -3.75 15.76 3.21
CA GLU A 88 -3.92 16.77 4.26
C GLU A 88 -3.72 16.17 5.66
N THR A 89 -4.10 14.91 5.85
CA THR A 89 -4.04 14.22 7.15
C THR A 89 -2.82 13.33 7.34
N ALA A 90 -1.94 13.23 6.34
CA ALA A 90 -0.77 12.34 6.35
C ALA A 90 0.22 12.64 7.49
N PHE A 91 0.28 13.90 7.96
CA PHE A 91 1.15 14.33 9.06
C PHE A 91 0.41 14.51 10.40
N SER A 92 -0.90 14.25 10.43
CA SER A 92 -1.77 14.45 11.60
C SER A 92 -2.52 13.18 12.02
N GLY A 93 -1.96 12.01 11.71
CA GLY A 93 -2.49 10.72 12.17
C GLY A 93 -3.59 10.12 11.28
N GLY A 94 -3.74 10.59 10.05
CA GLY A 94 -4.62 10.00 9.04
C GLY A 94 -4.19 8.60 8.58
N PRO A 95 -4.98 7.95 7.71
CA PRO A 95 -4.65 6.64 7.15
C PRO A 95 -3.41 6.74 6.25
N LEU A 96 -2.40 5.91 6.51
CA LEU A 96 -1.12 5.91 5.79
C LEU A 96 -0.82 4.59 5.07
N GLY A 97 -1.62 3.53 5.29
CA GLY A 97 -1.35 2.20 4.74
C GLY A 97 -1.28 2.20 3.22
N GLU A 98 -2.24 2.85 2.57
CA GLU A 98 -2.27 2.98 1.11
C GLU A 98 -1.08 3.80 0.59
N LEU A 99 -0.66 4.87 1.29
CA LEU A 99 0.50 5.67 0.90
C LEU A 99 1.82 4.91 1.03
N VAL A 100 1.93 4.02 2.03
CA VAL A 100 3.05 3.07 2.17
C VAL A 100 3.13 2.19 0.93
N GLN A 101 2.04 1.51 0.57
CA GLN A 101 2.00 0.62 -0.59
C GLN A 101 2.30 1.36 -1.91
N TRP A 102 1.69 2.55 -2.12
CA TRP A 102 1.95 3.36 -3.31
C TRP A 102 3.40 3.82 -3.40
N SER A 103 4.01 4.21 -2.28
CA SER A 103 5.41 4.64 -2.23
C SER A 103 6.33 3.53 -2.70
N ASP A 104 6.10 2.33 -2.18
CA ASP A 104 6.97 1.18 -2.41
C ASP A 104 6.77 0.59 -3.82
N LEU A 105 5.54 0.62 -4.34
CA LEU A 105 5.24 0.28 -5.73
C LEU A 105 5.94 1.22 -6.72
N ILE A 106 5.79 2.53 -6.56
CA ILE A 106 6.43 3.53 -7.44
C ILE A 106 7.95 3.38 -7.40
N THR A 107 8.50 3.19 -6.20
CA THR A 107 9.94 2.97 -6.00
C THR A 107 10.42 1.71 -6.71
N SER A 108 9.69 0.60 -6.58
CA SER A 108 10.02 -0.66 -7.23
C SER A 108 10.02 -0.54 -8.77
N LEU A 109 8.96 0.07 -9.33
CA LEU A 109 8.87 0.32 -10.78
C LEU A 109 10.03 1.19 -11.27
N TYR A 110 10.44 2.17 -10.46
CA TYR A 110 11.50 3.12 -10.80
C TYR A 110 12.85 2.44 -10.83
N LEU A 111 13.17 1.66 -9.79
CA LEU A 111 14.43 0.93 -9.69
C LEU A 111 14.55 -0.17 -10.76
N LEU A 112 13.44 -0.77 -11.17
CA LEU A 112 13.40 -1.74 -12.29
C LEU A 112 13.58 -1.10 -13.68
N GLY A 113 13.68 0.23 -13.77
CA GLY A 113 14.01 0.90 -15.04
C GLY A 113 12.83 1.26 -15.93
N HIS A 114 11.58 1.13 -15.44
CA HIS A 114 10.40 1.46 -16.25
C HIS A 114 10.23 2.97 -16.47
N ASP A 115 9.53 3.37 -17.54
CA ASP A 115 9.14 4.76 -17.79
C ASP A 115 7.81 5.04 -17.07
N ILE A 116 7.86 5.78 -15.97
CA ILE A 116 6.71 5.98 -15.08
C ILE A 116 6.09 7.34 -15.35
N ARG A 117 4.77 7.36 -15.56
CA ARG A 117 3.94 8.56 -15.62
C ARG A 117 3.01 8.56 -14.41
N ILE A 118 3.34 9.38 -13.42
CA ILE A 118 2.54 9.55 -12.21
C ILE A 118 1.44 10.56 -12.49
N SER A 119 0.22 10.24 -12.05
CA SER A 119 -0.95 11.10 -12.14
C SER A 119 -1.66 11.14 -10.80
N ALA A 120 -1.96 12.35 -10.32
CA ALA A 120 -2.74 12.60 -9.10
C ALA A 120 -3.92 13.56 -9.37
N SER A 121 -4.30 13.73 -10.66
CA SER A 121 -5.42 14.57 -11.08
C SER A 121 -6.09 14.02 -12.34
N LEU A 122 -7.36 14.37 -12.55
CA LEU A 122 -8.07 14.03 -13.79
C LEU A 122 -7.45 14.68 -15.03
N ALA A 123 -6.86 15.87 -14.88
CA ALA A 123 -6.21 16.60 -15.96
C ALA A 123 -5.00 15.83 -16.50
N GLU A 124 -4.10 15.39 -15.61
CA GLU A 124 -2.95 14.55 -15.98
C GLU A 124 -3.38 13.20 -16.54
N LEU A 125 -4.40 12.57 -15.92
CA LEU A 125 -4.91 11.29 -16.41
C LEU A 125 -5.39 11.43 -17.86
N LYS A 126 -6.18 12.47 -18.13
CA LYS A 126 -6.66 12.78 -19.47
C LYS A 126 -5.50 13.09 -20.40
N GLU A 127 -4.51 13.86 -19.98
CA GLU A 127 -3.35 14.22 -20.80
C GLU A 127 -2.51 13.01 -21.20
N ILE A 128 -2.22 12.11 -20.26
CA ILE A 128 -1.46 10.88 -20.52
C ILE A 128 -2.23 9.98 -21.49
N MET A 129 -3.56 9.90 -21.35
CA MET A 129 -4.42 9.05 -22.18
C MET A 129 -4.93 9.71 -23.47
N LYS A 130 -4.73 11.02 -23.68
CA LYS A 130 -5.25 11.81 -24.84
C LYS A 130 -4.76 11.30 -26.19
N LYS A 131 -3.60 10.65 -26.24
CA LYS A 131 -2.97 10.22 -27.50
C LYS A 131 -3.64 9.01 -28.14
N VAL A 132 -4.66 8.40 -27.53
CA VAL A 132 -5.15 7.10 -28.01
C VAL A 132 -6.42 7.24 -28.84
N VAL A 133 -6.29 6.94 -30.12
CA VAL A 133 -7.40 6.83 -31.07
C VAL A 133 -7.90 5.38 -31.04
N GLY A 134 -9.19 5.21 -30.79
CA GLY A 134 -9.82 3.89 -30.67
C GLY A 134 -9.77 3.10 -31.96
N ASN A 135 -9.33 1.86 -31.88
CA ASN A 135 -9.51 0.90 -32.97
C ASN A 135 -10.90 0.28 -32.82
N ARG A 136 -11.76 0.44 -33.83
CA ARG A 136 -13.14 -0.12 -33.84
C ARG A 136 -13.18 -1.61 -34.23
N SER A 137 -12.02 -2.25 -34.38
CA SER A 137 -11.90 -3.64 -34.82
C SER A 137 -11.43 -4.53 -33.67
N GLY A 138 -11.81 -5.82 -33.67
CA GLY A 138 -11.28 -6.83 -32.73
C GLY A 138 -9.79 -7.16 -32.93
N CYS A 139 -9.10 -6.42 -33.81
CA CYS A 139 -7.67 -6.60 -34.07
C CYS A 139 -6.85 -5.79 -33.05
N PRO A 140 -5.73 -6.35 -32.52
CA PRO A 140 -4.83 -5.62 -31.65
C PRO A 140 -4.37 -4.30 -32.28
N THR A 141 -4.29 -3.23 -31.50
CA THR A 141 -3.78 -1.94 -31.96
C THR A 141 -2.33 -2.09 -32.44
N VAL A 142 -2.08 -1.78 -33.70
CA VAL A 142 -0.74 -1.81 -34.33
C VAL A 142 -0.12 -0.43 -34.18
N GLY A 143 1.03 -0.33 -33.51
CA GLY A 143 1.76 0.93 -33.29
C GLY A 143 2.41 1.03 -31.91
N ASP A 144 3.13 2.12 -31.66
CA ASP A 144 3.75 2.40 -30.37
C ASP A 144 2.66 2.64 -29.31
N ARG A 145 2.63 1.78 -28.28
CA ARG A 145 1.65 1.88 -27.20
C ARG A 145 2.00 3.08 -26.33
N ILE A 146 0.99 3.88 -26.00
CA ILE A 146 1.18 5.05 -25.12
C ILE A 146 1.35 4.61 -23.66
N VAL A 147 0.68 3.52 -23.28
CA VAL A 147 0.79 2.85 -21.98
C VAL A 147 0.73 1.34 -22.19
N GLU A 148 1.52 0.59 -21.42
CA GLU A 148 1.55 -0.88 -21.43
C GLU A 148 1.10 -1.52 -20.11
N LEU A 149 1.15 -0.77 -19.01
CA LEU A 149 0.68 -1.17 -17.68
C LEU A 149 0.07 0.03 -16.96
N ILE A 150 -1.00 -0.22 -16.21
CA ILE A 150 -1.72 0.82 -15.46
C ILE A 150 -1.89 0.33 -14.02
N TYR A 151 -1.20 0.98 -13.08
CA TYR A 151 -1.47 0.82 -11.65
C TYR A 151 -2.44 1.90 -11.20
N ILE A 152 -3.53 1.49 -10.55
CA ILE A 152 -4.62 2.38 -10.17
C ILE A 152 -5.32 1.86 -8.92
N ASP A 153 -5.94 2.72 -8.10
CA ASP A 153 -6.85 2.27 -7.03
C ASP A 153 -8.31 2.21 -7.52
N ILE A 154 -9.22 1.68 -6.70
CA ILE A 154 -10.65 1.55 -7.07
C ILE A 154 -11.30 2.90 -7.39
N VAL A 155 -10.93 3.96 -6.67
CA VAL A 155 -11.45 5.33 -6.91
C VAL A 155 -10.95 5.87 -8.25
N GLY A 156 -9.66 5.70 -8.51
CA GLY A 156 -9.00 6.02 -9.77
C GLY A 156 -9.58 5.22 -10.92
N LEU A 157 -9.99 3.97 -10.71
CA LEU A 157 -10.62 3.15 -11.74
C LEU A 157 -11.98 3.71 -12.17
N ALA A 158 -12.78 4.22 -11.22
CA ALA A 158 -14.01 4.95 -11.55
C ALA A 158 -13.73 6.24 -12.33
N GLN A 159 -12.69 6.98 -11.94
CA GLN A 159 -12.23 8.18 -12.64
C GLN A 159 -11.72 7.86 -14.05
N PHE A 160 -11.00 6.74 -14.23
CA PHE A 160 -10.50 6.23 -15.49
C PHE A 160 -11.64 5.89 -16.44
N LYS A 161 -12.61 5.10 -15.98
CA LYS A 161 -13.83 4.77 -16.73
C LYS A 161 -14.60 6.02 -17.15
N LYS A 162 -14.74 7.00 -16.25
CA LYS A 162 -15.43 8.27 -16.53
C LYS A 162 -14.68 9.12 -17.56
N THR A 163 -13.35 9.21 -17.44
CA THR A 163 -12.49 10.05 -18.29
C THR A 163 -12.38 9.50 -19.72
N LEU A 164 -12.25 8.17 -19.87
CA LEU A 164 -12.08 7.52 -21.18
C LEU A 164 -13.40 7.12 -21.84
N GLY A 165 -14.51 7.16 -21.10
CA GLY A 165 -15.81 6.71 -21.59
C GLY A 165 -15.78 5.23 -21.99
N PRO A 166 -16.60 4.79 -22.96
CA PRO A 166 -16.72 3.38 -23.35
C PRO A 166 -15.40 2.71 -23.76
N SER A 167 -14.43 3.48 -24.26
CA SER A 167 -13.14 2.98 -24.73
C SER A 167 -12.22 2.47 -23.62
N TRP A 168 -12.55 2.71 -22.34
CA TRP A 168 -11.74 2.28 -21.19
C TRP A 168 -11.50 0.76 -21.18
N VAL A 169 -12.45 -0.04 -21.70
CA VAL A 169 -12.35 -1.50 -21.76
C VAL A 169 -11.18 -1.98 -22.62
N HIS A 170 -10.71 -1.17 -23.58
CA HIS A 170 -9.54 -1.51 -24.39
C HIS A 170 -8.24 -1.57 -23.57
N TYR A 171 -8.24 -0.99 -22.37
CA TYR A 171 -7.10 -0.98 -21.46
C TYR A 171 -7.28 -1.93 -20.28
N GLN A 172 -8.44 -2.58 -20.15
CA GLN A 172 -8.79 -3.28 -18.92
C GLN A 172 -7.81 -4.40 -18.56
N CYS A 173 -7.18 -5.06 -19.55
CA CYS A 173 -6.20 -6.11 -19.31
C CYS A 173 -4.84 -5.59 -18.80
N MET A 174 -4.55 -4.30 -18.97
CA MET A 174 -3.34 -3.63 -18.48
C MET A 174 -3.50 -3.13 -17.04
N LEU A 175 -4.72 -3.13 -16.49
CA LEU A 175 -5.01 -2.69 -15.14
C LEU A 175 -4.41 -3.63 -14.10
N ARG A 176 -3.82 -3.03 -13.06
CA ARG A 176 -3.41 -3.62 -11.80
C ARG A 176 -4.00 -2.72 -10.70
N VAL A 177 -5.06 -3.20 -10.05
CA VAL A 177 -5.94 -2.39 -9.23
C VAL A 177 -5.60 -2.58 -7.75
N LEU A 178 -5.02 -1.58 -7.10
CA LEU A 178 -4.69 -1.62 -5.69
C LEU A 178 -5.99 -1.60 -4.87
N ASP A 179 -6.22 -2.69 -4.14
CA ASP A 179 -7.41 -2.92 -3.34
C ASP A 179 -7.02 -3.66 -2.06
N SER A 180 -6.76 -2.90 -1.00
CA SER A 180 -6.13 -3.39 0.23
C SER A 180 -6.78 -4.64 0.81
N PHE A 181 -8.11 -4.68 0.85
CA PHE A 181 -8.89 -5.76 1.49
C PHE A 181 -9.28 -6.89 0.53
N GLY A 182 -9.02 -6.71 -0.78
CA GLY A 182 -9.34 -7.66 -1.83
C GLY A 182 -10.79 -7.63 -2.31
N THR A 183 -10.98 -8.19 -3.50
CA THR A 183 -12.27 -8.31 -4.19
C THR A 183 -12.46 -9.77 -4.60
N GLU A 184 -13.45 -10.42 -4.01
CA GLU A 184 -13.82 -11.81 -4.36
C GLU A 184 -14.60 -11.88 -5.68
N PRO A 185 -14.52 -13.00 -6.43
CA PRO A 185 -15.19 -13.15 -7.73
C PRO A 185 -16.69 -12.87 -7.70
N GLU A 186 -17.38 -13.28 -6.63
CA GLU A 186 -18.81 -13.08 -6.43
C GLU A 186 -19.22 -11.58 -6.44
N PHE A 187 -18.34 -10.68 -6.01
CA PHE A 187 -18.58 -9.24 -6.01
C PHE A 187 -18.03 -8.56 -7.27
N ASN A 188 -16.98 -9.11 -7.90
CA ASN A 188 -16.42 -8.58 -9.14
C ASN A 188 -17.36 -8.77 -10.34
N HIS A 189 -18.01 -9.93 -10.45
CA HIS A 189 -18.92 -10.20 -11.56
C HIS A 189 -20.24 -9.44 -11.36
N ALA A 190 -20.48 -8.41 -12.17
CA ALA A 190 -21.58 -7.46 -11.97
C ALA A 190 -22.97 -8.12 -11.92
N ASN A 191 -23.31 -8.94 -12.93
CA ASN A 191 -24.64 -9.58 -13.00
C ASN A 191 -24.84 -10.61 -11.87
N TYR A 192 -23.82 -11.40 -11.56
CA TYR A 192 -23.87 -12.37 -10.46
C TYR A 192 -24.02 -11.66 -9.11
N ALA A 193 -23.23 -10.61 -8.85
CA ALA A 193 -23.35 -9.79 -7.66
C ALA A 193 -24.76 -9.20 -7.49
N GLN A 194 -25.36 -8.73 -8.59
CA GLN A 194 -26.76 -8.25 -8.57
C GLN A 194 -27.75 -9.38 -8.26
N SER A 195 -27.58 -10.56 -8.86
CA SER A 195 -28.44 -11.73 -8.59
C SER A 195 -28.38 -12.20 -7.13
N LYS A 196 -27.23 -12.02 -6.48
CA LYS A 196 -27.01 -12.31 -5.06
C LYS A 196 -27.44 -11.18 -4.13
N GLY A 197 -27.94 -10.06 -4.66
CA GLY A 197 -28.39 -8.92 -3.88
C GLY A 197 -27.25 -8.06 -3.29
N HIS A 198 -26.01 -8.20 -3.78
CA HIS A 198 -24.86 -7.44 -3.28
C HIS A 198 -24.96 -5.96 -3.68
N LYS A 199 -25.12 -5.10 -2.68
CA LYS A 199 -25.25 -3.63 -2.84
C LYS A 199 -23.93 -2.87 -2.78
N THR A 200 -22.79 -3.57 -2.79
CA THR A 200 -21.46 -2.95 -2.74
C THR A 200 -21.25 -1.93 -3.87
N PRO A 201 -20.71 -0.74 -3.58
CA PRO A 201 -20.27 0.21 -4.60
C PRO A 201 -18.84 -0.04 -5.09
N TRP A 202 -18.10 -0.99 -4.49
CA TRP A 202 -16.66 -1.16 -4.70
C TRP A 202 -16.30 -2.23 -5.74
N GLY A 203 -17.18 -3.22 -5.94
CA GLY A 203 -17.00 -4.31 -6.91
C GLY A 203 -17.58 -4.01 -8.31
N LYS A 204 -18.05 -5.06 -9.00
CA LYS A 204 -18.76 -5.00 -10.29
C LYS A 204 -17.93 -4.47 -11.46
N TRP A 205 -16.62 -4.71 -11.44
CA TRP A 205 -15.69 -4.29 -12.50
C TRP A 205 -15.54 -5.28 -13.64
N ASN A 206 -15.95 -6.55 -13.46
CA ASN A 206 -15.78 -7.63 -14.43
C ASN A 206 -14.33 -7.79 -14.93
N LEU A 207 -13.35 -7.52 -14.06
CA LEU A 207 -11.93 -7.76 -14.35
C LEU A 207 -11.59 -9.23 -14.12
N ASN A 208 -10.41 -9.66 -14.57
CA ASN A 208 -9.85 -10.89 -14.02
C ASN A 208 -9.51 -10.62 -12.53
N PRO A 209 -10.01 -11.42 -11.55
CA PRO A 209 -9.78 -11.17 -10.13
C PRO A 209 -8.30 -11.06 -9.72
N GLN A 210 -7.38 -11.70 -10.45
CA GLN A 210 -5.93 -11.59 -10.20
C GLN A 210 -5.38 -10.19 -10.51
N GLN A 211 -6.15 -9.32 -11.17
CA GLN A 211 -5.78 -7.93 -11.41
C GLN A 211 -5.96 -7.05 -10.17
N PHE A 212 -6.69 -7.49 -9.14
CA PHE A 212 -6.74 -6.79 -7.85
C PHE A 212 -5.49 -7.13 -7.03
N TYR A 213 -4.89 -6.11 -6.44
CA TYR A 213 -3.57 -6.13 -5.79
C TYR A 213 -3.75 -5.79 -4.31
N THR A 214 -3.58 -6.76 -3.43
CA THR A 214 -3.92 -6.66 -2.00
C THR A 214 -2.76 -6.19 -1.12
N MET A 215 -3.09 -5.71 0.08
CA MET A 215 -2.10 -5.27 1.09
C MET A 215 -1.39 -6.46 1.74
N PHE A 216 -2.10 -7.58 1.93
CA PHE A 216 -1.59 -8.83 2.51
C PHE A 216 -2.07 -10.03 1.67
N PRO A 217 -1.41 -11.20 1.76
CA PRO A 217 -1.77 -12.38 0.99
C PRO A 217 -2.99 -13.12 1.58
N HIS A 218 -4.09 -12.41 1.82
CA HIS A 218 -5.29 -12.93 2.48
C HIS A 218 -6.42 -13.34 1.51
N THR A 219 -6.32 -12.99 0.23
CA THR A 219 -7.35 -13.30 -0.78
C THR A 219 -6.68 -13.94 -2.01
N PRO A 220 -6.67 -15.28 -2.12
CA PRO A 220 -5.93 -15.99 -3.18
C PRO A 220 -6.52 -15.81 -4.59
N ASP A 221 -7.77 -15.36 -4.70
CA ASP A 221 -8.36 -14.93 -5.99
C ASP A 221 -7.66 -13.68 -6.57
N ASN A 222 -6.97 -12.92 -5.72
CA ASN A 222 -6.27 -11.69 -6.05
C ASN A 222 -4.74 -11.90 -6.03
N SER A 223 -4.00 -10.92 -6.54
CA SER A 223 -2.54 -10.90 -6.45
C SER A 223 -2.08 -10.19 -5.18
N PHE A 224 -1.11 -10.75 -4.48
CA PHE A 224 -0.47 -10.08 -3.35
C PHE A 224 0.56 -9.05 -3.86
N LEU A 225 0.34 -7.77 -3.57
CA LEU A 225 1.31 -6.70 -3.84
C LEU A 225 2.20 -6.42 -2.63
N GLY A 226 1.57 -6.25 -1.47
CA GLY A 226 2.29 -5.94 -0.23
C GLY A 226 2.89 -4.55 -0.21
N PHE A 227 3.92 -4.41 0.61
CA PHE A 227 4.73 -3.20 0.84
C PHE A 227 6.03 -3.62 1.53
N VAL A 228 6.96 -2.67 1.70
CA VAL A 228 8.20 -2.92 2.45
C VAL A 228 8.02 -2.47 3.90
N VAL A 229 8.35 -3.34 4.84
CA VAL A 229 8.36 -2.97 6.25
C VAL A 229 9.60 -2.08 6.51
N GLU A 230 9.37 -0.84 6.94
CA GLU A 230 10.46 0.11 7.17
C GLU A 230 11.19 -0.25 8.46
N GLN A 231 12.52 -0.43 8.36
CA GLN A 231 13.40 -0.74 9.47
C GLN A 231 14.71 0.04 9.29
N HIS A 232 15.09 0.86 10.28
CA HIS A 232 16.26 1.75 10.17
C HIS A 232 17.56 1.11 10.66
N LEU A 233 17.94 -0.08 10.21
CA LEU A 233 19.23 -0.65 10.59
C LEU A 233 20.37 -0.02 9.77
N ASN A 234 20.76 1.23 10.05
CA ASN A 234 22.06 1.69 9.55
C ASN A 234 23.18 0.99 10.35
N SER A 235 24.36 0.80 9.76
CA SER A 235 25.46 0.06 10.40
C SER A 235 25.90 0.69 11.73
N SER A 236 25.81 2.01 11.87
CA SER A 236 26.03 2.74 13.13
C SER A 236 24.98 2.45 14.20
N ASP A 237 23.72 2.28 13.81
CA ASP A 237 22.61 1.94 14.68
C ASP A 237 22.69 0.47 15.09
N ILE A 238 23.20 -0.43 14.24
CA ILE A 238 23.47 -1.83 14.63
C ILE A 238 24.51 -1.90 15.75
N HIS A 239 25.53 -1.04 15.73
CA HIS A 239 26.46 -0.91 16.85
C HIS A 239 25.76 -0.37 18.11
N HIS A 240 24.87 0.61 17.98
CA HIS A 240 24.04 1.09 19.08
C HIS A 240 22.88 0.15 19.47
N ILE A 241 22.51 -0.86 18.68
CA ILE A 241 21.41 -1.80 19.02
C ILE A 241 21.76 -2.62 20.25
N ASN A 242 23.02 -2.99 20.41
CA ASN A 242 23.51 -3.63 21.63
C ASN A 242 23.52 -2.68 22.83
N GLU A 243 23.52 -1.37 22.59
CA GLU A 243 23.48 -0.32 23.63
C GLU A 243 22.04 0.16 23.94
N ILE A 244 21.11 0.10 22.98
CA ILE A 244 19.69 0.44 23.17
C ILE A 244 19.05 -0.65 24.01
N LYS A 245 19.12 -0.45 25.32
CA LYS A 245 18.47 -1.33 26.29
C LYS A 245 16.96 -1.18 26.14
N ARG A 246 16.30 -2.24 25.66
CA ARG A 246 14.83 -2.34 25.62
C ARG A 246 14.25 -2.08 27.01
N GLN A 247 13.47 -1.01 27.12
CA GLN A 247 12.86 -0.59 28.36
C GLN A 247 11.67 -1.48 28.70
N ASN A 248 11.23 -1.45 29.95
CA ASN A 248 10.00 -2.15 30.34
C ASN A 248 8.75 -1.34 29.93
N GLN A 249 8.67 -0.99 28.65
CA GLN A 249 7.60 -0.17 28.07
C GLN A 249 6.82 -0.95 27.01
N SER A 250 5.54 -0.61 26.93
CA SER A 250 4.60 -1.03 25.91
C SER A 250 4.15 0.19 25.10
N LEU A 251 3.88 0.03 23.81
CA LEU A 251 3.37 1.07 22.94
C LEU A 251 2.05 0.63 22.33
N VAL A 252 1.01 1.43 22.50
CA VAL A 252 -0.33 1.10 22.03
C VAL A 252 -0.55 1.47 20.56
N TYR A 253 -1.09 0.52 19.80
CA TYR A 253 -1.48 0.70 18.41
C TYR A 253 -2.87 1.33 18.30
N GLY A 254 -2.91 2.66 18.26
CA GLY A 254 -4.15 3.39 17.97
C GLY A 254 -3.96 4.90 18.03
N LYS A 255 -3.90 5.56 16.88
CA LYS A 255 -3.59 7.01 16.78
C LYS A 255 -4.81 7.93 17.02
N VAL A 256 -5.99 7.36 17.22
CA VAL A 256 -7.26 8.09 17.40
C VAL A 256 -7.89 7.68 18.73
N ASP A 257 -8.29 8.64 19.57
CA ASP A 257 -8.86 8.41 20.91
C ASP A 257 -10.05 7.43 20.90
N SER A 258 -10.88 7.46 19.86
CA SER A 258 -12.02 6.54 19.74
C SER A 258 -11.64 5.06 19.72
N PHE A 259 -10.42 4.69 19.29
CA PHE A 259 -9.95 3.31 19.28
C PHE A 259 -9.70 2.77 20.70
N TRP A 260 -9.51 3.67 21.66
CA TRP A 260 -9.25 3.36 23.06
C TRP A 260 -10.53 3.11 23.87
N LYS A 261 -11.71 3.36 23.26
CA LYS A 261 -12.99 3.17 23.92
C LYS A 261 -13.14 1.73 24.43
N ASN A 262 -13.52 1.61 25.70
CA ASN A 262 -13.70 0.34 26.42
C ASN A 262 -12.44 -0.56 26.44
N LYS A 263 -11.23 0.03 26.52
CA LYS A 263 -9.96 -0.72 26.60
C LYS A 263 -9.27 -0.60 27.96
N LYS A 264 -9.85 0.12 28.92
CA LYS A 264 -9.22 0.39 30.23
C LYS A 264 -8.78 -0.87 30.98
N ILE A 265 -9.66 -1.86 31.16
CA ILE A 265 -9.32 -3.10 31.90
C ILE A 265 -8.13 -3.82 31.25
N TYR A 266 -8.14 -3.93 29.91
CA TYR A 266 -7.05 -4.54 29.16
C TYR A 266 -5.73 -3.79 29.33
N LEU A 267 -5.76 -2.46 29.28
CA LEU A 267 -4.58 -1.62 29.47
C LEU A 267 -4.10 -1.63 30.93
N ASP A 268 -4.99 -1.74 31.92
CA ASP A 268 -4.65 -1.82 33.34
C ASP A 268 -3.88 -3.11 33.66
N ILE A 269 -4.24 -4.23 33.01
CA ILE A 269 -3.49 -5.49 33.10
C ILE A 269 -2.06 -5.30 32.57
N ILE A 270 -1.90 -4.64 31.42
CA ILE A 270 -0.57 -4.36 30.85
C ILE A 270 0.21 -3.40 31.75
N HIS A 271 -0.45 -2.37 32.27
CA HIS A 271 0.15 -1.35 33.12
C HIS A 271 0.70 -1.91 34.43
N THR A 272 0.15 -3.03 34.92
CA THR A 272 0.68 -3.74 36.09
C THR A 272 2.13 -4.19 35.90
N TYR A 273 2.54 -4.44 34.65
CA TYR A 273 3.87 -4.99 34.34
C TYR A 273 4.75 -4.04 33.54
N MET A 274 4.19 -3.07 32.82
CA MET A 274 4.92 -2.22 31.88
C MET A 274 4.41 -0.79 31.89
N GLU A 275 5.26 0.17 31.53
CA GLU A 275 4.80 1.51 31.19
C GLU A 275 3.96 1.46 29.90
N VAL A 276 2.91 2.28 29.81
CA VAL A 276 2.02 2.31 28.64
C VAL A 276 2.20 3.61 27.89
N HIS A 277 2.73 3.52 26.67
CA HIS A 277 3.02 4.66 25.79
C HIS A 277 2.01 4.72 24.65
N ALA A 278 1.83 5.90 24.08
CA ALA A 278 0.91 6.12 22.97
C ALA A 278 1.40 7.18 21.98
N THR A 279 0.86 7.17 20.77
CA THR A 279 1.05 8.20 19.75
C THR A 279 -0.30 8.69 19.23
N VAL A 280 -1.13 9.25 20.11
CA VAL A 280 -2.50 9.67 19.77
C VAL A 280 -2.52 11.12 19.29
N TYR A 281 -3.29 11.38 18.24
CA TYR A 281 -3.52 12.73 17.72
C TYR A 281 -4.47 13.54 18.62
N GLY A 282 -4.14 14.81 18.82
CA GLY A 282 -4.99 15.79 19.50
C GLY A 282 -4.92 15.75 21.03
N SER A 283 -5.61 16.70 21.66
CA SER A 283 -5.69 16.88 23.11
C SER A 283 -6.87 16.15 23.77
N SER A 284 -7.76 15.55 22.97
CA SER A 284 -8.89 14.78 23.51
C SER A 284 -8.39 13.42 24.00
N THR A 285 -8.39 13.24 25.32
CA THR A 285 -7.86 12.06 26.01
C THR A 285 -8.95 11.34 26.82
N LYS A 286 -10.22 11.47 26.42
CA LYS A 286 -11.37 10.97 27.21
C LYS A 286 -11.31 9.46 27.44
N ASN A 287 -10.83 8.70 26.46
CA ASN A 287 -10.76 7.24 26.55
C ASN A 287 -9.36 6.74 26.97
N ILE A 288 -8.40 7.65 27.16
CA ILE A 288 -7.01 7.34 27.45
C ILE A 288 -6.79 7.41 28.96
N PRO A 289 -6.37 6.30 29.61
CA PRO A 289 -6.04 6.33 31.04
C PRO A 289 -4.94 7.33 31.39
N SER A 290 -5.00 7.92 32.59
CA SER A 290 -4.08 8.98 33.03
C SER A 290 -2.61 8.55 33.12
N TYR A 291 -2.34 7.26 33.29
CA TYR A 291 -0.97 6.72 33.34
C TYR A 291 -0.32 6.60 31.95
N VAL A 292 -1.06 6.81 30.87
CA VAL A 292 -0.54 6.65 29.50
C VAL A 292 0.36 7.83 29.14
N LYS A 293 1.60 7.52 28.77
CA LYS A 293 2.57 8.51 28.28
C LYS A 293 2.35 8.75 26.79
N ASN A 294 1.60 9.80 26.45
CA ASN A 294 1.31 10.14 25.05
C ASN A 294 2.42 11.02 24.45
N HIS A 295 2.99 10.56 23.33
CA HIS A 295 4.05 11.24 22.57
C HIS A 295 3.49 12.11 21.42
N GLY A 296 2.17 12.12 21.23
CA GLY A 296 1.54 12.77 20.08
C GLY A 296 1.85 12.04 18.76
N ILE A 297 1.59 12.69 17.63
CA ILE A 297 1.95 12.13 16.32
C ILE A 297 3.44 12.33 16.06
N LEU A 298 4.16 11.22 16.00
CA LEU A 298 5.60 11.19 15.74
C LEU A 298 5.92 11.16 14.24
N SER A 299 7.09 11.69 13.88
CA SER A 299 7.67 11.47 12.57
C SER A 299 8.02 9.99 12.37
N GLY A 300 8.18 9.54 11.12
CA GLY A 300 8.59 8.15 10.85
C GLY A 300 9.91 7.77 11.52
N ARG A 301 10.84 8.71 11.67
CA ARG A 301 12.13 8.48 12.36
C ARG A 301 11.93 8.32 13.86
N ASP A 302 11.19 9.21 14.49
CA ASP A 302 11.00 9.19 15.96
C ASP A 302 10.15 7.99 16.39
N LEU A 303 9.16 7.61 15.57
CA LEU A 303 8.40 6.39 15.79
C LEU A 303 9.29 5.13 15.79
N GLN A 304 10.26 5.06 14.87
CA GLN A 304 11.19 3.94 14.79
C GLN A 304 12.12 3.87 16.02
N PHE A 305 12.58 5.01 16.53
CA PHE A 305 13.31 5.06 17.80
C PHE A 305 12.46 4.57 18.98
N LEU A 306 11.21 5.05 19.09
CA LEU A 306 10.30 4.60 20.14
C LEU A 306 10.02 3.10 20.06
N LEU A 307 9.84 2.55 18.85
CA LEU A 307 9.63 1.12 18.65
C LEU A 307 10.85 0.28 19.08
N ARG A 308 12.07 0.77 18.88
CA ARG A 308 13.29 0.05 19.30
C ARG A 308 13.41 -0.10 20.80
N GLU A 309 13.03 0.92 21.54
CA GLU A 309 13.02 0.88 23.00
C GLU A 309 11.83 0.07 23.55
N THR A 310 10.80 -0.15 22.74
CA THR A 310 9.54 -0.79 23.13
C THR A 310 9.65 -2.31 23.15
N LYS A 311 9.20 -2.95 24.23
CA LYS A 311 9.13 -4.41 24.32
C LYS A 311 7.87 -4.99 23.67
N LEU A 312 6.73 -4.37 23.95
CA LEU A 312 5.40 -4.86 23.59
C LEU A 312 4.63 -3.82 22.78
N PHE A 313 4.20 -4.17 21.58
CA PHE A 313 3.30 -3.36 20.76
C PHE A 313 1.87 -3.88 20.94
N VAL A 314 0.94 -3.03 21.38
CA VAL A 314 -0.35 -3.46 21.93
C VAL A 314 -1.47 -3.14 20.96
N GLY A 315 -2.06 -4.18 20.34
CA GLY A 315 -3.24 -4.03 19.50
C GLY A 315 -4.51 -3.76 20.32
N LEU A 316 -5.40 -2.90 19.80
CA LEU A 316 -6.69 -2.56 20.41
C LEU A 316 -7.90 -3.20 19.70
N GLY A 317 -7.68 -3.91 18.60
CA GLY A 317 -8.71 -4.50 17.75
C GLY A 317 -9.10 -3.65 16.55
N PHE A 318 -8.57 -2.42 16.44
CA PHE A 318 -8.66 -1.55 15.27
C PHE A 318 -7.45 -0.59 15.25
N PRO A 319 -6.90 -0.22 14.08
CA PRO A 319 -7.29 -0.61 12.72
C PRO A 319 -6.89 -2.05 12.35
N TYR A 320 -7.57 -2.62 11.36
CA TYR A 320 -7.35 -3.97 10.84
C TYR A 320 -6.24 -3.96 9.77
N GLU A 321 -5.39 -5.00 9.77
CA GLU A 321 -4.45 -5.28 8.66
C GLU A 321 -3.67 -4.04 8.19
N GLY A 322 -3.10 -3.30 9.15
CA GLY A 322 -2.23 -2.15 8.88
C GLY A 322 -0.74 -2.52 8.91
N PRO A 323 0.16 -1.64 8.42
CA PRO A 323 1.60 -1.92 8.38
C PRO A 323 2.30 -1.86 9.74
N ALA A 324 1.74 -1.10 10.70
CA ALA A 324 2.43 -0.77 11.95
C ALA A 324 2.80 -1.98 12.84
N PRO A 325 1.99 -3.05 12.96
CA PRO A 325 2.41 -4.25 13.67
C PRO A 325 3.67 -4.89 13.09
N LEU A 326 3.83 -4.90 11.76
CA LEU A 326 5.04 -5.43 11.14
C LEU A 326 6.25 -4.52 11.36
N GLU A 327 6.07 -3.19 11.33
CA GLU A 327 7.15 -2.25 11.69
C GLU A 327 7.62 -2.46 13.14
N ALA A 328 6.68 -2.73 14.05
CA ALA A 328 7.00 -3.04 15.44
C ALA A 328 7.77 -4.37 15.57
N ILE A 329 7.30 -5.43 14.90
CA ILE A 329 7.98 -6.74 14.88
C ILE A 329 9.39 -6.63 14.29
N ALA A 330 9.56 -5.88 13.20
CA ALA A 330 10.86 -5.62 12.59
C ALA A 330 11.82 -4.87 13.54
N ASN A 331 11.31 -4.05 14.46
CA ASN A 331 12.11 -3.40 15.51
C ASN A 331 12.24 -4.25 16.79
N GLY A 332 11.82 -5.52 16.74
CA GLY A 332 11.95 -6.53 17.80
C GLY A 332 10.80 -6.59 18.79
N CYS A 333 9.72 -5.82 18.60
CA CYS A 333 8.58 -5.83 19.52
C CYS A 333 7.80 -7.14 19.38
N ALA A 334 7.31 -7.67 20.50
CA ALA A 334 6.20 -8.61 20.43
C ALA A 334 4.91 -7.83 20.10
N PHE A 335 4.05 -8.38 19.25
CA PHE A 335 2.74 -7.78 18.97
C PHE A 335 1.63 -8.52 19.71
N LEU A 336 0.93 -7.82 20.61
CA LEU A 336 -0.24 -8.35 21.29
C LEU A 336 -1.46 -8.18 20.39
N ASN A 337 -1.74 -9.21 19.58
CA ASN A 337 -2.77 -9.23 18.54
C ASN A 337 -4.14 -9.69 19.08
N PRO A 338 -5.16 -8.82 19.16
CA PRO A 338 -6.49 -9.21 19.64
C PRO A 338 -7.14 -10.25 18.74
N LYS A 339 -7.54 -11.39 19.32
CA LYS A 339 -8.32 -12.44 18.66
C LYS A 339 -9.78 -12.05 18.52
N PHE A 340 -10.42 -12.41 17.42
CA PHE A 340 -11.84 -12.20 17.15
C PHE A 340 -12.59 -13.55 17.15
N SER A 341 -13.51 -13.69 18.08
CA SER A 341 -14.40 -14.85 18.18
C SER A 341 -15.82 -14.35 18.51
N PRO A 342 -16.75 -14.32 17.55
CA PRO A 342 -16.60 -14.79 16.16
C PRO A 342 -15.63 -13.93 15.33
N PRO A 343 -15.07 -14.47 14.22
CA PRO A 343 -14.31 -13.70 13.24
C PRO A 343 -15.09 -12.49 12.70
N LYS A 344 -14.39 -11.39 12.40
CA LYS A 344 -15.01 -10.17 11.88
C LYS A 344 -15.12 -10.19 10.36
N SER A 345 -16.28 -9.85 9.82
CA SER A 345 -16.50 -9.78 8.36
C SER A 345 -17.60 -8.77 8.01
N SER A 346 -17.91 -8.64 6.73
CA SER A 346 -19.01 -7.80 6.22
C SER A 346 -20.39 -8.21 6.76
N LYS A 347 -20.52 -9.41 7.35
CA LYS A 347 -21.76 -9.91 7.94
C LYS A 347 -22.03 -9.40 9.37
N ASN A 348 -21.00 -9.00 10.12
CA ASN A 348 -21.13 -8.75 11.56
C ASN A 348 -20.36 -7.52 12.07
N THR A 349 -19.69 -6.77 11.20
CA THR A 349 -18.85 -5.62 11.60
C THR A 349 -19.01 -4.47 10.63
N ASP A 350 -19.49 -3.33 11.12
CA ASP A 350 -19.87 -2.15 10.32
C ASP A 350 -18.78 -1.67 9.36
N PHE A 351 -17.51 -1.69 9.79
CA PHE A 351 -16.37 -1.29 8.95
C PHE A 351 -16.26 -2.10 7.65
N PHE A 352 -16.67 -3.38 7.67
CA PHE A 352 -16.61 -4.27 6.52
C PHE A 352 -17.89 -4.24 5.68
N ILE A 353 -18.96 -3.58 6.13
CA ILE A 353 -20.20 -3.49 5.36
C ILE A 353 -19.92 -2.83 4.02
N GLY A 354 -20.37 -3.50 2.96
CA GLY A 354 -20.21 -3.03 1.60
C GLY A 354 -18.85 -3.34 0.98
N LYS A 355 -17.81 -3.78 1.70
CA LYS A 355 -16.56 -4.23 1.06
C LYS A 355 -16.82 -5.45 0.16
N PRO A 356 -16.13 -5.59 -0.98
CA PRO A 356 -16.45 -6.58 -2.01
C PRO A 356 -15.86 -7.98 -1.70
N THR A 357 -16.03 -8.45 -0.45
CA THR A 357 -15.52 -9.74 0.04
C THR A 357 -16.34 -10.22 1.25
N LEU A 358 -16.49 -11.54 1.38
CA LEU A 358 -17.04 -12.22 2.55
C LEU A 358 -15.96 -12.76 3.50
N ARG A 359 -14.67 -12.51 3.21
CA ARG A 359 -13.53 -12.93 4.03
C ARG A 359 -13.71 -12.54 5.49
N GLU A 360 -13.31 -13.45 6.36
CA GLU A 360 -13.40 -13.31 7.79
C GLU A 360 -12.01 -13.08 8.39
N LEU A 361 -11.89 -12.09 9.28
CA LEU A 361 -10.68 -11.79 10.03
C LEU A 361 -10.75 -12.48 11.40
N THR A 362 -9.81 -13.38 11.66
CA THR A 362 -9.68 -14.14 12.91
C THR A 362 -9.03 -13.34 14.04
N SER A 363 -8.32 -12.27 13.71
CA SER A 363 -7.67 -11.36 14.65
C SER A 363 -7.52 -9.95 14.04
N GLN A 364 -6.99 -8.99 14.81
CA GLN A 364 -6.73 -7.64 14.30
C GLN A 364 -5.77 -7.66 13.09
N HIS A 365 -4.81 -8.58 13.09
CA HIS A 365 -3.85 -8.74 12.01
C HIS A 365 -3.64 -10.22 11.65
N PRO A 366 -4.53 -10.84 10.85
CA PRO A 366 -4.47 -12.27 10.55
C PRO A 366 -3.16 -12.72 9.90
N TYR A 367 -2.52 -11.87 9.10
CA TYR A 367 -1.20 -12.19 8.54
C TYR A 367 -0.14 -12.42 9.64
N ALA A 368 -0.15 -11.64 10.72
CA ALA A 368 0.84 -11.77 11.80
C ALA A 368 0.46 -12.85 12.82
N GLU A 369 -0.77 -13.38 12.72
CA GLU A 369 -1.23 -14.53 13.49
C GLU A 369 -0.77 -15.85 12.82
N VAL A 370 -0.79 -15.89 11.49
CA VAL A 370 -0.62 -17.12 10.71
C VAL A 370 0.79 -17.28 10.12
N PHE A 371 1.47 -16.17 9.80
CA PHE A 371 2.81 -16.11 9.21
C PHE A 371 3.76 -15.30 10.09
#